data_AF-A0A7C6EUQ8-F1
#
_entry.id   AF-A0A7C6EUQ8-F1
#
_cell.length_a   1.000
_cell.length_b   1.000
_cell.length_c   1.000
_cell.angle_alpha   90.00
_cell.angle_beta   90.00
_cell.angle_gamma   90.00
#
_symmetry.space_group_name_H-M   'P 1'
#
loop_
_entity.id
_entity.type
_entity.pdbx_description
1 polymer ?
#
loop_
_entity_poly.entity_id
_entity_poly.type
_entity_poly.pdbx_seq_one_letter_code
_entity_poly.pdbx_strand_id
1 'polypeptide(L)'
;MRAEATATKGKATKAEIAIVLMALALVGAALSARESHRRAREKQAILEANLSALRQALEAYRRDHGFYPCSELDANRKGDPAIFRRQLTWYTDPAGNVSASRDSVFRLGPYLPAFPPNPYWGSRGGLSSVEVRIDTSPELNPPLRQGTSAAWYYNPRRGEIRPFPRGISSRTLGLLAQSGN
;
A
#
# COMPACT_ATOMS: atom_id res chain seq x y z
N MET A 1 54.31 -7.57 47.30
CA MET A 1 53.01 -7.85 47.97
C MET A 1 51.90 -7.33 47.08
N ARG A 2 51.13 -8.22 46.44
CA ARG A 2 50.03 -7.85 45.54
C ARG A 2 48.75 -8.44 46.13
N ALA A 3 47.84 -7.58 46.58
CA ALA A 3 46.59 -8.01 47.20
C ALA A 3 45.60 -8.44 46.10
N GLU A 4 45.22 -9.72 46.11
CA GLU A 4 44.13 -10.24 45.29
C GLU A 4 42.79 -9.85 45.93
N ALA A 5 42.05 -8.96 45.27
CA ALA A 5 40.68 -8.65 45.65
C ALA A 5 39.78 -9.83 45.26
N THR A 6 39.39 -10.62 46.26
CA THR A 6 38.42 -11.70 46.10
C THR A 6 37.02 -11.12 45.89
N ALA A 7 36.55 -11.18 44.64
CA ALA A 7 35.17 -10.83 44.29
C ALA A 7 34.20 -11.85 44.90
N THR A 8 33.50 -11.47 45.98
CA THR A 8 32.42 -12.27 46.56
C THR A 8 31.23 -12.33 45.61
N LYS A 9 30.99 -13.50 45.02
CA LYS A 9 29.84 -13.78 44.16
C LYS A 9 28.59 -13.95 45.04
N GLY A 10 27.81 -12.88 45.22
CA GLY A 10 26.53 -12.91 45.93
C GLY A 10 25.52 -13.83 45.25
N LYS A 11 24.87 -14.73 46.01
CA LYS A 11 23.77 -15.56 45.50
C LYS A 11 22.51 -14.71 45.42
N ALA A 12 22.01 -14.44 44.22
CA ALA A 12 20.75 -13.72 44.03
C ALA A 12 19.61 -14.48 44.72
N THR A 13 18.82 -13.76 45.52
CA THR A 13 17.67 -14.37 46.21
C THR A 13 16.50 -14.54 45.25
N LYS A 14 15.61 -15.51 45.52
CA LYS A 14 14.41 -15.74 44.69
C LYS A 14 13.56 -14.47 44.53
N ALA A 15 13.48 -13.65 45.57
CA ALA A 15 12.77 -12.37 45.56
C ALA A 15 13.43 -11.33 44.64
N GLU A 16 14.77 -11.26 44.63
CA GLU A 16 15.53 -10.34 43.78
C GLU A 16 15.32 -10.65 42.30
N ILE A 17 15.36 -11.94 41.93
CA ILE A 17 15.06 -12.38 40.56
C ILE A 17 13.59 -12.10 40.22
N ALA A 18 12.65 -12.30 41.15
CA ALA A 18 11.23 -12.06 40.89
C ALA A 18 10.93 -10.59 40.55
N ILE A 19 11.53 -9.65 41.27
CA ILE A 19 11.35 -8.21 41.02
C ILE A 19 11.97 -7.82 39.68
N VAL A 20 13.16 -8.33 39.35
CA VAL A 20 13.81 -8.09 38.05
C VAL A 20 12.95 -8.60 36.89
N LEU A 21 12.39 -9.81 37.01
CA LEU A 21 11.50 -10.37 35.99
C LEU A 21 10.21 -9.56 35.81
N MET A 22 9.63 -9.09 36.92
CA MET A 22 8.46 -8.21 36.88
C MET A 22 8.79 -6.89 36.17
N ALA A 23 9.93 -6.27 36.48
CA ALA A 23 10.37 -5.05 35.82
C ALA A 23 10.62 -5.28 34.31
N LEU A 24 11.29 -6.38 33.94
CA LEU A 24 11.53 -6.73 32.53
C LEU A 24 10.22 -6.98 31.76
N ALA A 25 9.23 -7.61 32.38
CA ALA A 25 7.92 -7.83 31.76
C ALA A 25 7.21 -6.50 31.45
N LEU A 26 7.24 -5.54 32.39
CA LEU A 26 6.64 -4.22 32.19
C LEU A 26 7.35 -3.43 31.07
N VAL A 27 8.68 -3.42 31.06
CA VAL A 27 9.46 -2.76 30.01
C VAL A 27 9.22 -3.42 28.65
N GLY A 28 9.25 -4.76 28.60
CA GLY A 28 9.01 -5.52 27.38
C GLY A 28 7.62 -5.27 26.77
N ALA A 29 6.58 -5.17 27.61
CA ALA A 29 5.22 -4.85 27.17
C ALA A 29 5.13 -3.45 26.56
N ALA A 30 5.72 -2.44 27.21
CA ALA A 30 5.72 -1.06 26.70
C ALA A 30 6.49 -0.92 25.37
N LEU A 31 7.64 -1.59 25.24
CA LEU A 31 8.41 -1.61 24.00
C LEU A 31 7.63 -2.26 22.85
N SER A 32 6.96 -3.39 23.11
CA SER A 32 6.12 -4.08 22.14
C SER A 32 4.95 -3.22 21.67
N ALA A 33 4.30 -2.49 22.59
CA ALA A 33 3.23 -1.55 22.28
C ALA A 33 3.74 -0.40 21.39
N ARG A 34 4.88 0.22 21.74
CA ARG A 34 5.48 1.31 20.96
C ARG A 34 5.80 0.86 19.53
N GLU A 35 6.40 -0.30 19.37
CA GLU A 35 6.76 -0.84 18.06
C GLU A 35 5.52 -1.12 17.20
N SER A 36 4.45 -1.63 17.80
CA SER A 36 3.17 -1.84 17.11
C SER A 36 2.59 -0.54 16.56
N HIS A 37 2.64 0.55 17.35
CA HIS A 37 2.20 1.87 16.89
C HIS A 37 3.09 2.45 15.79
N ARG A 38 4.42 2.25 15.87
CA ARG A 38 5.36 2.71 14.83
C ARG A 38 5.07 2.03 13.50
N ARG A 39 4.92 0.70 13.49
CA ARG A 39 4.57 -0.07 12.29
C ARG A 39 3.23 0.35 11.68
N ALA A 40 2.24 0.66 12.51
CA ALA A 40 0.94 1.13 12.03
C ALA A 40 1.04 2.50 11.34
N ARG A 41 1.81 3.44 11.91
CA ARG A 41 2.04 4.76 11.32
C ARG A 41 2.87 4.68 10.04
N GLU A 42 3.87 3.83 10.01
CA GLU A 42 4.70 3.58 8.82
C GLU A 42 3.85 3.05 7.66
N LYS A 43 3.01 2.05 7.90
CA LYS A 43 2.08 1.54 6.86
C LYS A 43 1.14 2.61 6.33
N GLN A 44 0.63 3.48 7.21
CA GLN A 44 -0.25 4.58 6.81
C GLN A 44 0.51 5.60 5.94
N ALA A 45 1.71 5.99 6.34
CA ALA A 45 2.55 6.91 5.57
C ALA A 45 2.92 6.32 4.18
N ILE A 46 3.26 5.03 4.11
CA ILE A 46 3.52 4.34 2.85
C ILE A 46 2.26 4.29 1.98
N LEU A 47 1.08 4.03 2.56
CA LEU A 47 -0.17 4.02 1.83
C LEU A 47 -0.47 5.39 1.20
N GLU A 48 -0.32 6.46 1.97
CA GLU A 48 -0.54 7.83 1.50
C GLU A 48 0.44 8.21 0.39
N ALA A 49 1.73 7.87 0.55
CA ALA A 49 2.74 8.09 -0.48
C ALA A 49 2.43 7.33 -1.78
N ASN A 50 2.09 6.04 -1.67
CA ASN A 50 1.75 5.20 -2.82
C ASN A 50 0.47 5.69 -3.53
N LEU A 51 -0.54 6.09 -2.77
CA LEU A 51 -1.79 6.64 -3.30
C LEU A 51 -1.55 7.98 -4.02
N SER A 52 -0.71 8.84 -3.46
CA SER A 52 -0.31 10.10 -4.10
C SER A 52 0.42 9.84 -5.42
N ALA A 53 1.39 8.94 -5.45
CA ALA A 53 2.11 8.56 -6.67
C ALA A 53 1.16 8.00 -7.75
N LEU A 54 0.25 7.11 -7.38
CA LEU A 54 -0.75 6.55 -8.30
C LEU A 54 -1.67 7.63 -8.89
N ARG A 55 -2.17 8.56 -8.06
CA ARG A 55 -3.03 9.66 -8.53
C ARG A 55 -2.28 10.59 -9.49
N GLN A 56 -1.05 10.95 -9.16
CA GLN A 56 -0.21 11.78 -10.05
C GLN A 56 0.06 11.10 -11.39
N ALA A 57 0.31 9.79 -11.38
CA ALA A 57 0.50 9.01 -12.61
C ALA A 57 -0.77 8.93 -13.47
N LEU A 58 -1.95 8.77 -12.84
CA LEU A 58 -3.22 8.77 -13.55
C LEU A 58 -3.53 10.13 -14.19
N GLU A 59 -3.25 11.23 -13.49
CA GLU A 59 -3.38 12.58 -14.07
C GLU A 59 -2.38 12.81 -15.20
N ALA A 60 -1.13 12.35 -15.06
CA ALA A 60 -0.14 12.43 -16.14
C ALA A 60 -0.59 11.63 -17.37
N TYR A 61 -1.10 10.41 -17.18
CA TYR A 61 -1.69 9.61 -18.25
C TYR A 61 -2.82 10.35 -18.96
N ARG A 62 -3.75 10.93 -18.18
CA ARG A 62 -4.87 11.70 -18.73
C ARG A 62 -4.44 12.94 -19.48
N ARG A 63 -3.39 13.63 -19.07
CA ARG A 63 -2.85 14.78 -19.82
C ARG A 63 -2.31 14.37 -21.18
N ASP A 64 -1.64 13.22 -21.25
CA ASP A 64 -1.03 12.75 -22.49
C ASP A 64 -2.05 12.15 -23.47
N HIS A 65 -3.09 11.48 -22.96
CA HIS A 65 -4.06 10.74 -23.79
C HIS A 65 -5.42 11.45 -23.92
N GLY A 66 -5.73 12.42 -23.06
CA GLY A 66 -7.05 13.07 -22.96
C GLY A 66 -8.09 12.26 -22.16
N PHE A 67 -7.78 11.02 -21.79
CA PHE A 67 -8.65 10.11 -21.04
C PHE A 67 -7.87 9.30 -20.01
N TYR A 68 -8.56 8.76 -19.01
CA TYR A 68 -7.93 7.88 -18.03
C TYR A 68 -7.78 6.44 -18.57
N PRO A 69 -6.83 5.65 -18.06
CA PRO A 69 -6.71 4.23 -18.41
C PRO A 69 -8.02 3.47 -18.23
N CYS A 70 -8.28 2.49 -19.10
CA CYS A 70 -9.51 1.68 -19.11
C CYS A 70 -10.82 2.46 -19.35
N SER A 71 -10.75 3.73 -19.75
CA SER A 71 -11.92 4.45 -20.25
C SER A 71 -12.38 3.90 -21.61
N GLU A 72 -13.53 4.34 -22.10
CA GLU A 72 -14.13 3.82 -23.35
C GLU A 72 -13.25 4.07 -24.60
N LEU A 73 -12.42 5.11 -24.57
CA LEU A 73 -11.48 5.49 -25.64
C LEU A 73 -10.12 4.79 -25.53
N ASP A 74 -9.85 4.16 -24.39
CA ASP A 74 -8.57 3.54 -24.09
C ASP A 74 -8.46 2.13 -24.70
N ALA A 75 -7.26 1.74 -25.13
CA ALA A 75 -6.98 0.41 -25.63
C ALA A 75 -7.37 -0.70 -24.63
N ASN A 76 -7.27 -0.41 -23.32
CA ASN A 76 -7.65 -1.30 -22.24
C ASN A 76 -9.08 -1.04 -21.72
N ARG A 77 -10.02 -0.57 -22.55
CA ARG A 77 -11.44 -0.37 -22.18
C ARG A 77 -12.15 -1.58 -21.55
N LYS A 78 -11.62 -2.79 -21.74
CA LYS A 78 -12.11 -4.02 -21.09
C LYS A 78 -11.74 -4.12 -19.61
N GLY A 79 -10.82 -3.28 -19.13
CA GLY A 79 -10.41 -3.22 -17.73
C GLY A 79 -9.52 -4.40 -17.32
N ASP A 80 -8.54 -4.81 -18.15
CA ASP A 80 -7.56 -5.81 -17.77
C ASP A 80 -6.58 -5.22 -16.73
N PRO A 81 -6.48 -5.77 -15.51
CA PRO A 81 -5.59 -5.25 -14.48
C PRO A 81 -4.11 -5.32 -14.84
N ALA A 82 -3.68 -6.31 -15.63
CA ALA A 82 -2.28 -6.43 -16.03
C ALA A 82 -1.90 -5.36 -17.05
N ILE A 83 -2.78 -5.09 -18.03
CA ILE A 83 -2.58 -4.02 -19.00
C ILE A 83 -2.62 -2.66 -18.30
N PHE A 84 -3.56 -2.44 -17.37
CA PHE A 84 -3.62 -1.20 -16.57
C PHE A 84 -2.32 -0.90 -15.83
N ARG A 85 -1.72 -1.91 -15.19
CA ARG A 85 -0.41 -1.73 -14.53
C ARG A 85 0.65 -1.36 -15.55
N ARG A 86 0.69 -2.04 -16.70
CA ARG A 86 1.65 -1.74 -17.78
C ARG A 86 1.44 -0.34 -18.36
N GLN A 87 0.21 0.13 -18.50
CA GLN A 87 -0.08 1.49 -18.97
C GLN A 87 0.53 2.58 -18.08
N LEU A 88 0.74 2.29 -16.80
CA LEU A 88 1.40 3.22 -15.88
C LEU A 88 2.91 3.00 -15.77
N THR A 89 3.41 1.77 -15.98
CA THR A 89 4.84 1.43 -15.79
C THR A 89 5.64 1.31 -17.08
N TRP A 90 5.00 1.18 -18.23
CA TRP A 90 5.61 1.01 -19.56
C TRP A 90 5.29 2.22 -20.45
N TYR A 91 5.83 2.22 -21.67
CA TYR A 91 5.52 3.25 -22.66
C TYR A 91 4.18 2.99 -23.33
N THR A 92 3.49 4.05 -23.73
CA THR A 92 2.23 3.96 -24.46
C THR A 92 2.22 4.75 -25.77
N ASP A 93 1.37 4.30 -26.69
CA ASP A 93 0.95 5.07 -27.86
C ASP A 93 -0.24 5.99 -27.52
N PRO A 94 -0.67 6.90 -28.41
CA PRO A 94 -1.79 7.80 -28.14
C PRO A 94 -3.14 7.12 -27.84
N ALA A 95 -3.31 5.83 -28.19
CA ALA A 95 -4.51 5.06 -27.90
C ALA A 95 -4.43 4.29 -26.57
N GLY A 96 -3.26 4.29 -25.90
CA GLY A 96 -3.03 3.59 -24.66
C GLY A 96 -2.54 2.14 -24.82
N ASN A 97 -2.11 1.72 -26.01
CA ASN A 97 -1.43 0.42 -26.18
C ASN A 97 -0.06 0.47 -25.53
N VAL A 98 0.39 -0.64 -24.94
CA VAL A 98 1.62 -0.68 -24.13
C VAL A 98 2.79 -1.33 -24.87
N SER A 99 3.99 -0.82 -24.66
CA SER A 99 5.26 -1.44 -25.07
C SER A 99 6.32 -1.27 -23.99
N ALA A 100 7.11 -2.33 -23.76
CA ALA A 100 8.23 -2.28 -22.82
C ALA A 100 9.39 -1.40 -23.32
N SER A 101 9.46 -1.17 -24.63
CA SER A 101 10.51 -0.36 -25.28
C SER A 101 9.93 0.90 -25.89
N ARG A 102 10.67 2.00 -25.79
CA ARG A 102 10.30 3.28 -26.38
C ARG A 102 10.64 3.31 -27.86
N ASP A 103 9.73 3.83 -28.67
CA ASP A 103 9.98 4.11 -30.09
C ASP A 103 9.15 5.34 -30.56
N SER A 104 9.02 5.52 -31.88
CA SER A 104 8.26 6.64 -32.47
C SER A 104 6.75 6.55 -32.26
N VAL A 105 6.22 5.34 -32.02
CA VAL A 105 4.82 5.03 -31.76
C VAL A 105 4.56 5.07 -30.25
N PHE A 106 5.31 4.27 -29.47
CA PHE A 106 5.24 4.17 -28.02
C PHE A 106 6.17 5.18 -27.35
N ARG A 107 5.76 6.45 -27.38
CA ARG A 107 6.60 7.59 -26.95
C ARG A 107 6.16 8.25 -25.65
N LEU A 108 4.97 7.93 -25.16
CA LEU A 108 4.35 8.47 -23.95
C LEU A 108 4.71 7.61 -22.72
N GLY A 109 4.70 8.21 -21.53
CA GLY A 109 5.12 7.53 -20.30
C GLY A 109 6.61 7.11 -20.27
N PRO A 110 7.00 6.18 -19.37
CA PRO A 110 6.20 5.64 -18.27
C PRO A 110 5.88 6.69 -17.21
N TYR A 111 4.79 6.47 -16.46
CA TYR A 111 4.30 7.40 -15.44
C TYR A 111 4.73 7.01 -14.02
N LEU A 112 5.11 5.75 -13.84
CA LEU A 112 5.61 5.16 -12.61
C LEU A 112 6.84 4.30 -12.90
N PRO A 113 7.87 4.30 -12.02
CA PRO A 113 9.00 3.37 -12.15
C PRO A 113 8.58 1.91 -11.86
N ALA A 114 7.62 1.71 -10.96
CA ALA A 114 7.03 0.42 -10.63
C ALA A 114 5.63 0.64 -10.06
N PHE A 115 4.74 -0.35 -10.19
CA PHE A 115 3.39 -0.24 -9.64
C PHE A 115 3.42 -0.35 -8.10
N PRO A 116 3.01 0.67 -7.34
CA PRO A 116 3.11 0.65 -5.89
C PRO A 116 2.19 -0.40 -5.25
N PRO A 117 2.69 -1.17 -4.27
CA PRO A 117 1.85 -2.11 -3.56
C PRO A 117 1.00 -1.43 -2.48
N ASN A 118 -0.09 -2.06 -2.08
CA ASN A 118 -0.84 -1.65 -0.89
C ASN A 118 -0.24 -2.29 0.38
N PRO A 119 0.28 -1.52 1.36
CA PRO A 119 0.93 -2.04 2.57
C PRO A 119 -0.02 -2.76 3.55
N TYR A 120 -1.34 -2.66 3.34
CA TYR A 120 -2.36 -3.38 4.09
C TYR A 120 -2.84 -4.65 3.39
N TRP A 121 -2.38 -4.91 2.17
CA TRP A 121 -2.77 -6.08 1.40
C TRP A 121 -1.64 -7.10 1.30
N GLY A 122 -1.87 -8.29 1.86
CA GLY A 122 -0.99 -9.45 1.79
C GLY A 122 -1.52 -10.61 2.62
N SER A 123 -1.25 -11.84 2.23
CA SER A 123 -1.50 -13.02 3.08
C SER A 123 -0.60 -12.95 4.31
N ARG A 124 -1.16 -13.34 5.47
CA ARG A 124 -0.49 -13.64 6.76
C ARG A 124 1.04 -13.46 6.75
N GLY A 125 1.53 -12.25 7.02
CA GLY A 125 2.97 -12.04 7.28
C GLY A 125 3.78 -11.25 6.25
N GLY A 126 3.17 -10.49 5.34
CA GLY A 126 3.85 -9.28 4.83
C GLY A 126 4.11 -9.14 3.33
N LEU A 127 3.25 -9.65 2.44
CA LEU A 127 3.37 -9.34 1.01
C LEU A 127 2.29 -8.37 0.53
N SER A 128 2.62 -7.08 0.67
CA SER A 128 2.25 -5.98 -0.25
C SER A 128 1.81 -6.47 -1.64
N SER A 129 0.54 -6.26 -2.01
CA SER A 129 0.00 -6.66 -3.32
C SER A 129 -0.28 -5.47 -4.24
N VAL A 130 -0.18 -5.72 -5.54
CA VAL A 130 -0.41 -4.78 -6.64
C VAL A 130 -1.70 -5.10 -7.42
N GLU A 131 -2.49 -6.08 -6.97
CA GLU A 131 -3.73 -6.45 -7.67
C GLU A 131 -4.71 -5.28 -7.67
N VAL A 132 -5.29 -5.01 -8.84
CA VAL A 132 -6.23 -3.90 -9.04
C VAL A 132 -7.56 -4.48 -9.48
N ARG A 133 -8.64 -4.09 -8.83
CA ARG A 133 -9.99 -4.28 -9.34
C ARG A 133 -10.38 -3.03 -10.11
N ILE A 134 -10.64 -3.20 -11.40
CA ILE A 134 -11.09 -2.14 -12.28
C ILE A 134 -12.59 -2.24 -12.37
N ASP A 135 -13.26 -1.13 -12.17
CA ASP A 135 -14.72 -1.07 -12.18
C ASP A 135 -15.23 -0.32 -13.38
N THR A 136 -15.57 -1.08 -14.42
CA THR A 136 -16.17 -0.57 -15.65
C THR A 136 -17.71 -0.52 -15.56
N SER A 137 -18.30 -0.82 -14.39
CA SER A 137 -19.75 -0.77 -14.17
C SER A 137 -20.32 0.63 -14.39
N PRO A 138 -21.56 0.78 -14.89
CA PRO A 138 -22.26 2.06 -14.92
C PRO A 138 -22.73 2.52 -13.52
N GLU A 139 -22.66 1.67 -12.49
CA GLU A 139 -23.09 2.01 -11.13
C GLU A 139 -22.20 3.11 -10.50
N LEU A 140 -22.84 4.12 -9.89
CA LEU A 140 -22.16 5.11 -9.05
C LEU A 140 -21.68 4.43 -7.76
N ASN A 141 -20.37 4.21 -7.64
CA ASN A 141 -19.72 3.62 -6.46
C ASN A 141 -20.30 2.25 -6.05
N PRO A 142 -20.15 1.18 -6.85
CA PRO A 142 -20.62 -0.12 -6.43
C PRO A 142 -19.93 -0.52 -5.12
N PRO A 143 -20.67 -1.20 -4.23
CA PRO A 143 -20.15 -1.60 -2.94
C PRO A 143 -18.90 -2.46 -3.13
N LEU A 144 -17.87 -2.16 -2.35
CA LEU A 144 -16.64 -2.95 -2.33
C LEU A 144 -16.99 -4.35 -1.79
N ARG A 145 -17.11 -5.34 -2.69
CA ARG A 145 -17.48 -6.71 -2.32
C ARG A 145 -16.36 -7.37 -1.51
N GLN A 146 -16.63 -7.70 -0.25
CA GLN A 146 -15.70 -8.44 0.59
C GLN A 146 -15.35 -9.80 -0.05
N GLY A 147 -14.09 -10.23 0.04
CA GLY A 147 -13.62 -11.51 -0.48
C GLY A 147 -12.92 -11.47 -1.85
N THR A 148 -12.83 -10.31 -2.50
CA THR A 148 -11.97 -10.15 -3.69
C THR A 148 -10.49 -10.05 -3.29
N SER A 149 -9.59 -10.54 -4.15
CA SER A 149 -8.13 -10.60 -3.93
C SER A 149 -7.39 -9.28 -4.23
N ALA A 150 -8.12 -8.25 -4.68
CA ALA A 150 -7.53 -7.00 -5.16
C ALA A 150 -7.07 -6.07 -4.02
N ALA A 151 -5.88 -5.50 -4.17
CA ALA A 151 -5.26 -4.54 -3.26
C ALA A 151 -5.72 -3.10 -3.48
N TRP A 152 -6.06 -2.76 -4.72
CA TRP A 152 -6.50 -1.44 -5.14
C TRP A 152 -7.85 -1.52 -5.84
N TYR A 153 -8.67 -0.48 -5.69
CA TYR A 153 -9.87 -0.24 -6.47
C TYR A 153 -9.64 0.94 -7.39
N TYR A 154 -9.98 0.79 -8.67
CA TYR A 154 -9.85 1.85 -9.65
C TYR A 154 -11.16 2.03 -10.45
N ASN A 155 -11.59 3.29 -10.56
CA ASN A 155 -12.73 3.71 -11.36
C ASN A 155 -12.24 4.55 -12.57
N PRO A 156 -12.34 4.02 -13.80
CA PRO A 156 -11.83 4.66 -15.01
C PRO A 156 -12.65 5.87 -15.47
N ARG A 157 -13.92 6.01 -15.06
CA ARG A 157 -14.74 7.17 -15.42
C ARG A 157 -14.30 8.43 -14.68
N ARG A 158 -13.79 8.27 -13.46
CA ARG A 158 -13.37 9.39 -12.59
C ARG A 158 -11.86 9.51 -12.43
N GLY A 159 -11.08 8.54 -12.94
CA GLY A 159 -9.65 8.45 -12.63
C GLY A 159 -9.38 8.18 -11.16
N GLU A 160 -10.37 7.64 -10.46
CA GLU A 160 -10.33 7.52 -9.01
C GLU A 160 -9.71 6.19 -8.61
N ILE A 161 -8.61 6.26 -7.86
CA ILE A 161 -7.98 5.10 -7.23
C ILE A 161 -8.09 5.19 -5.71
N ARG A 162 -8.43 4.07 -5.08
CA ARG A 162 -8.58 3.92 -3.63
C ARG A 162 -7.98 2.59 -3.16
N PRO A 163 -7.48 2.50 -1.93
CA PRO A 163 -7.13 1.21 -1.35
C PRO A 163 -8.37 0.31 -1.24
N PHE A 164 -8.23 -0.96 -1.61
CA PHE A 164 -9.30 -1.93 -1.40
C PHE A 164 -9.29 -2.37 0.08
N PRO A 165 -10.45 -2.39 0.77
CA PRO A 165 -10.51 -2.77 2.17
C PRO A 165 -10.24 -4.27 2.33
N ARG A 166 -9.13 -4.60 3.00
CA ARG A 166 -9.00 -5.85 3.77
C ARG A 166 -8.96 -5.49 5.23
N GLY A 167 -9.93 -5.96 6.01
CA GLY A 167 -9.93 -5.77 7.46
C GLY A 167 -9.99 -4.31 7.95
N ILE A 168 -10.33 -3.35 7.07
CA ILE A 168 -10.58 -1.96 7.47
C ILE A 168 -12.01 -1.89 8.02
N SER A 169 -12.16 -1.54 9.30
CA SER A 169 -13.47 -1.39 9.92
C SER A 169 -14.31 -0.33 9.19
N SER A 170 -15.63 -0.50 9.18
CA SER A 170 -16.59 0.44 8.57
C SER A 170 -16.39 1.89 9.01
N ARG A 171 -15.90 2.10 10.25
CA ARG A 171 -15.57 3.42 10.79
C ARG A 171 -14.41 4.10 10.05
N THR A 172 -13.39 3.36 9.64
CA THR A 172 -12.22 3.91 8.93
C THR A 172 -12.54 4.18 7.46
N LEU A 173 -13.41 3.36 6.85
CA LEU A 173 -13.96 3.61 5.52
C LEU A 173 -14.77 4.92 5.47
N GLY A 174 -15.55 5.22 6.51
CA GLY A 174 -16.31 6.47 6.62
C GLY A 174 -15.45 7.74 6.68
N LEU A 175 -14.23 7.66 7.22
CA LEU A 175 -13.30 8.80 7.28
C LEU A 175 -12.57 9.03 5.95
N LEU A 176 -12.16 7.97 5.26
CA LEU A 176 -11.48 8.10 3.95
C LEU A 176 -12.43 8.52 2.83
N ALA A 177 -13.72 8.15 2.91
CA ALA A 177 -14.74 8.63 1.98
C ALA A 177 -15.06 10.13 2.16
N GLN A 178 -14.85 10.69 3.35
CA GLN A 178 -15.09 12.12 3.64
C GLN A 178 -13.88 13.01 3.33
N SER A 179 -12.68 12.44 3.24
CA SER A 179 -11.44 13.17 2.91
C SER A 179 -11.23 13.41 1.40
N GLY A 180 -12.12 12.90 0.54
CA GLY A 180 -12.00 12.92 -0.92
C GLY A 180 -13.00 13.82 -1.63
N ASN A 181 -13.55 14.82 -0.95
CA ASN A 181 -14.43 15.83 -1.55
C ASN A 181 -13.70 17.17 -1.68
#